data_AF-A0A831RXY6-F1
#
_entry.id   AF-A0A831RXY6-F1
#
_cell.length_a   1.000
_cell.length_b   1.000
_cell.length_c   1.000
_cell.angle_alpha   90.00
_cell.angle_beta   90.00
_cell.angle_gamma   90.00
#
_symmetry.space_group_name_H-M   'P 1'
#
loop_
_entity.id
_entity.type
_entity.pdbx_description
1 polymer ?
#
loop_
_entity_poly.entity_id
_entity_poly.type
_entity_poly.pdbx_seq_one_letter_code
_entity_poly.pdbx_strand_id
1 'polypeptide(L)'
;MEIGAGNKRSRLRFGTRSTLLVVACLSLLFGAVYAGGAAGDGRDKMSEKLRARVEAGGTEMVDVIVRYKKHSAREKRLLTGDLDIRQKWIFDKLRMRAYRVPANKLEKLAKNKNVEFIAVDAPVKASSLAARQTARVPAYGSYGYVPVNPNLTVAVLDSGVSSTHADLHVAGQVNIVPLQGTCGVSYRDEFNGNGFDGNDGTAFWNGDWVEYDVAGRGPGYGNVTVNNGELFLDDRPNTGTRPSARRAADLSQVTAAEFSFDFRTGPGVEADEDRVAVDISSNGGASYSTLEIFDAYDGAASGSRSYDITPYISDNTVVRFRVYDLYGGPSEYFAVDNVQITAKTAAGACNLSDPFGHGTHVAGVIGGDGTLSNQAYTGVAPGATIYSVRVLDNEGNGLTSDVIAGLNWVLGNAAAYNIKIVNLSLGKGVDGSAAEDPLVQAAEALWDAGITVVTSAGNFGRDGNFTITSPGNSPKVITVGSITDNGTGNDFFDDYVSTYSSQGPTLGDHYLKPDL
;
A
#
# COMPACT_ATOMS: atom_id res chain seq x y z
N MET A 1 -83.07 -0.86 45.46
CA MET A 1 -83.24 -0.07 44.23
C MET A 1 -82.99 -1.00 43.06
N GLU A 2 -83.95 -1.00 42.15
CA GLU A 2 -84.35 -2.04 41.21
C GLU A 2 -83.47 -2.18 39.95
N ILE A 3 -83.25 -3.44 39.51
CA ILE A 3 -83.34 -4.05 38.15
C ILE A 3 -83.11 -3.17 36.91
N GLY A 4 -82.48 -3.62 35.81
CA GLY A 4 -82.03 -4.94 35.39
C GLY A 4 -81.94 -5.04 33.85
N ALA A 5 -81.12 -6.00 33.38
CA ALA A 5 -81.22 -6.80 32.15
C ALA A 5 -81.22 -6.18 30.74
N GLY A 6 -80.52 -6.84 29.79
CA GLY A 6 -80.80 -6.61 28.36
C GLY A 6 -79.84 -7.17 27.31
N ASN A 7 -79.52 -8.46 27.34
CA ASN A 7 -78.78 -9.19 26.30
C ASN A 7 -79.56 -9.24 24.96
N LYS A 8 -78.92 -9.09 23.79
CA LYS A 8 -79.39 -9.68 22.51
C LYS A 8 -78.28 -9.85 21.47
N ARG A 9 -78.07 -11.10 21.09
CA ARG A 9 -77.28 -11.59 19.94
C ARG A 9 -77.91 -11.16 18.61
N SER A 10 -77.09 -10.87 17.61
CA SER A 10 -77.41 -11.19 16.21
C SER A 10 -76.14 -11.56 15.42
N ARG A 11 -76.17 -12.73 14.80
CA ARG A 11 -75.23 -13.18 13.76
C ARG A 11 -75.86 -12.84 12.41
N LEU A 12 -75.15 -12.16 11.51
CA LEU A 12 -75.40 -12.17 10.06
C LEU A 12 -74.06 -11.83 9.35
N ARG A 13 -73.39 -12.84 8.79
CA ARG A 13 -73.35 -13.26 7.36
C ARG A 13 -72.56 -12.32 6.45
N PHE A 14 -71.49 -12.88 5.88
CA PHE A 14 -70.71 -12.41 4.74
C PHE A 14 -71.58 -12.05 3.53
N GLY A 15 -71.22 -10.97 2.85
CA GLY A 15 -71.80 -10.57 1.57
C GLY A 15 -71.05 -9.40 0.94
N THR A 16 -70.22 -9.73 -0.06
CA THR A 16 -69.56 -8.87 -1.06
C THR A 16 -70.31 -7.60 -1.46
N ARG A 17 -69.62 -6.45 -1.50
CA ARG A 17 -69.43 -5.62 -2.71
C ARG A 17 -68.53 -4.40 -2.48
N SER A 18 -67.59 -4.29 -3.41
CA SER A 18 -66.69 -3.22 -3.84
C SER A 18 -67.09 -1.77 -3.51
N THR A 19 -66.13 -0.97 -3.02
CA THR A 19 -65.92 0.41 -3.50
C THR A 19 -64.43 0.77 -3.34
N LEU A 20 -63.84 1.23 -4.44
CA LEU A 20 -62.45 1.68 -4.62
C LEU A 20 -62.10 2.84 -3.68
N LEU A 21 -60.87 2.82 -3.14
CA LEU A 21 -60.11 4.05 -2.91
C LEU A 21 -58.67 3.81 -3.35
N VAL A 22 -58.29 4.57 -4.37
CA VAL A 22 -57.02 4.53 -5.08
C VAL A 22 -55.99 5.34 -4.30
N VAL A 23 -54.90 4.71 -3.87
CA VAL A 23 -53.63 5.40 -3.60
C VAL A 23 -52.59 4.76 -4.50
N ALA A 24 -52.24 5.49 -5.56
CA ALA A 24 -51.24 5.09 -6.53
C ALA A 24 -49.83 5.29 -5.94
N CYS A 25 -49.18 4.19 -5.57
CA CYS A 25 -47.72 4.13 -5.53
C CYS A 25 -47.25 3.56 -6.87
N LEU A 26 -46.63 4.41 -7.69
CA LEU A 26 -45.91 3.99 -8.89
C LEU A 26 -44.78 3.04 -8.48
N SER A 27 -45.00 1.76 -8.71
CA SER A 27 -43.96 0.74 -8.82
C SER A 27 -43.41 0.82 -10.24
N LEU A 28 -42.27 1.48 -10.42
CA LEU A 28 -41.48 1.32 -11.64
C LEU A 28 -40.74 -0.01 -11.55
N LEU A 29 -41.42 -1.06 -12.01
CA LEU A 29 -40.83 -2.29 -12.53
C LEU A 29 -39.89 -1.92 -13.68
N PHE A 30 -38.58 -2.00 -13.46
CA PHE A 30 -37.66 -2.32 -14.56
C PHE A 30 -37.50 -3.84 -14.59
N GLY A 31 -38.27 -4.47 -15.48
CA GLY A 31 -38.03 -5.85 -15.86
C GLY A 31 -36.69 -5.94 -16.59
N ALA A 32 -35.72 -6.62 -16.00
CA ALA A 32 -34.52 -7.03 -16.70
C ALA A 32 -34.91 -8.09 -17.73
N VAL A 33 -34.96 -7.68 -19.00
CA VAL A 33 -34.98 -8.60 -20.14
C VAL A 33 -33.65 -9.34 -20.13
N TYR A 34 -33.71 -10.65 -19.88
CA TYR A 34 -32.58 -11.56 -20.12
C TYR A 34 -32.38 -11.67 -21.64
N ALA A 35 -31.50 -10.84 -22.18
CA ALA A 35 -30.94 -11.02 -23.52
C ALA A 35 -29.52 -11.56 -23.38
N GLY A 36 -29.31 -12.79 -23.88
CA GLY A 36 -28.02 -13.46 -23.85
C GLY A 36 -26.96 -12.77 -24.71
N GLY A 37 -25.73 -12.79 -24.21
CA GLY A 37 -24.50 -12.63 -25.00
C GLY A 37 -24.03 -11.20 -25.26
N ALA A 38 -23.43 -10.55 -24.26
CA ALA A 38 -22.52 -9.43 -24.46
C ALA A 38 -21.40 -9.47 -23.40
N ALA A 39 -20.15 -9.24 -23.81
CA ALA A 39 -19.01 -9.20 -22.91
C ALA A 39 -19.25 -8.19 -21.77
N GLY A 40 -19.08 -8.63 -20.52
CA GLY A 40 -19.42 -7.84 -19.33
C GLY A 40 -18.74 -6.47 -19.30
N ASP A 41 -19.50 -5.47 -18.85
CA ASP A 41 -19.13 -4.06 -18.74
C ASP A 41 -17.86 -3.81 -17.89
N GLY A 42 -17.40 -4.78 -17.11
CA GLY A 42 -16.25 -4.65 -16.21
C GLY A 42 -16.56 -3.89 -14.93
N ARG A 43 -17.71 -3.20 -14.85
CA ARG A 43 -18.21 -2.58 -13.61
C ARG A 43 -18.40 -3.59 -12.49
N ASP A 44 -18.73 -4.84 -12.82
CA ASP A 44 -18.84 -5.96 -11.87
C ASP A 44 -17.54 -6.19 -11.07
N LYS A 45 -16.38 -5.85 -11.63
CA LYS A 45 -15.06 -5.99 -10.98
C LYS A 45 -14.63 -4.76 -10.17
N MET A 46 -15.53 -3.85 -9.85
CA MET A 46 -15.22 -2.65 -9.07
C MET A 46 -16.03 -2.60 -7.79
N SER A 47 -15.40 -2.10 -6.71
CA SER A 47 -16.10 -1.72 -5.47
C SER A 47 -17.20 -0.69 -5.75
N GLU A 48 -18.27 -0.71 -4.94
CA GLU A 48 -19.43 0.17 -5.10
C GLU A 48 -19.03 1.66 -5.11
N LYS A 49 -18.17 2.07 -4.17
CA LYS A 49 -17.63 3.44 -4.11
C LYS A 49 -16.90 3.87 -5.38
N LEU A 50 -16.26 2.93 -6.08
CA LEU A 50 -15.55 3.21 -7.32
C LEU A 50 -16.51 3.34 -8.50
N ARG A 51 -17.57 2.53 -8.56
CA ARG A 51 -18.62 2.61 -9.60
C ARG A 51 -19.25 4.00 -9.64
N ALA A 52 -19.59 4.56 -8.48
CA ALA A 52 -20.15 5.90 -8.39
C ALA A 52 -19.21 6.99 -8.95
N ARG A 53 -17.89 6.84 -8.80
CA ARG A 53 -16.89 7.77 -9.37
C ARG A 53 -16.77 7.62 -10.88
N VAL A 54 -16.84 6.38 -11.38
CA VAL A 54 -16.84 6.11 -12.82
C VAL A 54 -18.07 6.71 -13.51
N GLU A 55 -19.25 6.61 -12.89
CA GLU A 55 -20.49 7.20 -13.40
C GLU A 55 -20.44 8.73 -13.50
N ALA A 56 -19.65 9.39 -12.65
CA ALA A 56 -19.41 10.83 -12.74
C ALA A 56 -18.54 11.23 -13.95
N GLY A 57 -17.80 10.28 -14.55
CA GLY A 57 -17.13 10.44 -15.85
C GLY A 57 -15.95 11.41 -15.91
N GLY A 58 -15.38 11.80 -14.77
CA GLY A 58 -14.33 12.82 -14.71
C GLY A 58 -12.90 12.31 -14.96
N THR A 59 -11.96 13.25 -15.07
CA THR A 59 -10.52 12.98 -15.24
C THR A 59 -9.76 13.04 -13.91
N GLU A 60 -10.46 13.15 -12.78
CA GLU A 60 -9.83 13.19 -11.48
C GLU A 60 -9.04 11.91 -11.22
N MET A 61 -7.88 12.07 -10.60
CA MET A 61 -7.03 10.97 -10.25
C MET A 61 -7.55 10.27 -8.99
N VAL A 62 -7.77 8.96 -9.09
CA VAL A 62 -8.27 8.11 -8.02
C VAL A 62 -7.22 7.07 -7.65
N ASP A 63 -6.87 7.00 -6.37
CA ASP A 63 -6.03 5.94 -5.84
C ASP A 63 -6.85 4.65 -5.69
N VAL A 64 -6.35 3.57 -6.27
CA VAL A 64 -7.02 2.27 -6.32
C VAL A 64 -6.04 1.14 -6.03
N ILE A 65 -6.57 0.04 -5.52
CA ILE A 65 -5.87 -1.21 -5.36
C ILE A 65 -6.48 -2.22 -6.34
N VAL A 66 -5.65 -2.71 -7.25
CA VAL A 66 -6.01 -3.67 -8.28
C VAL A 66 -5.55 -5.06 -7.83
N ARG A 67 -6.50 -5.97 -7.66
CA ARG A 67 -6.25 -7.40 -7.43
C ARG A 67 -6.30 -8.17 -8.75
N TYR A 68 -5.34 -9.05 -8.93
CA TYR A 68 -5.14 -9.85 -10.14
C TYR A 68 -5.51 -11.30 -9.90
N LYS A 69 -6.00 -11.97 -10.95
CA LYS A 69 -6.37 -13.39 -10.92
C LYS A 69 -5.21 -14.31 -10.58
N LYS A 70 -3.97 -13.88 -10.85
CA LYS A 70 -2.76 -14.68 -10.62
C LYS A 70 -1.61 -13.81 -10.14
N HIS A 71 -0.69 -14.46 -9.45
CA HIS A 71 0.54 -13.87 -8.96
C HIS A 71 1.67 -14.04 -9.99
N SER A 72 1.63 -13.29 -11.10
CA SER A 72 2.75 -13.27 -12.06
C SER A 72 3.15 -11.85 -12.46
N ALA A 73 4.45 -11.62 -12.61
CA ALA A 73 4.99 -10.33 -13.04
C ALA A 73 4.43 -9.93 -14.41
N ARG A 74 4.30 -10.88 -15.34
CA ARG A 74 3.73 -10.68 -16.67
C ARG A 74 2.26 -10.24 -16.65
N GLU A 75 1.42 -10.86 -15.82
CA GLU A 75 0.00 -10.50 -15.74
C GLU A 75 -0.21 -9.16 -15.04
N LYS A 76 0.70 -8.78 -14.14
CA LYS A 76 0.72 -7.48 -13.45
C LYS A 76 1.26 -6.32 -14.32
N ARG A 77 2.16 -6.58 -15.27
CA ARG A 77 2.86 -5.59 -16.14
C ARG A 77 2.01 -4.94 -17.24
N LEU A 78 0.93 -5.58 -17.68
CA LEU A 78 0.16 -5.22 -18.89
C LEU A 78 -0.79 -4.00 -18.76
N LEU A 79 -0.67 -3.17 -17.72
CA LEU A 79 -1.68 -2.14 -17.42
C LEU A 79 -1.20 -0.68 -17.49
N THR A 80 0.10 -0.40 -17.51
CA THR A 80 0.61 0.98 -17.38
C THR A 80 0.71 1.71 -18.72
N GLY A 81 1.18 1.05 -19.79
CA GLY A 81 1.54 1.70 -21.06
C GLY A 81 0.41 2.36 -21.87
N ASP A 82 -0.86 2.15 -21.52
CA ASP A 82 -2.03 2.54 -22.33
C ASP A 82 -3.08 3.38 -21.57
N LEU A 83 -2.84 3.71 -20.30
CA LEU A 83 -3.87 4.21 -19.38
C LEU A 83 -3.51 5.49 -18.60
N ASP A 84 -2.31 6.06 -18.76
CA ASP A 84 -1.83 7.22 -17.95
C ASP A 84 -1.99 6.95 -16.45
N ILE A 85 -1.54 5.76 -16.02
CA ILE A 85 -1.65 5.27 -14.65
C ILE A 85 -0.31 5.46 -13.95
N ARG A 86 -0.33 6.03 -12.75
CA ARG A 86 0.86 6.12 -11.89
C ARG A 86 0.85 4.97 -10.89
N GLN A 87 1.86 4.13 -10.89
CA GLN A 87 1.96 3.06 -9.90
C GLN A 87 2.33 3.63 -8.53
N LYS A 88 1.58 3.25 -7.49
CA LYS A 88 1.81 3.67 -6.09
C LYS A 88 2.52 2.59 -5.29
N TRP A 89 2.10 1.32 -5.42
CA TRP A 89 2.73 0.20 -4.73
C TRP A 89 2.81 -1.04 -5.63
N ILE A 90 3.95 -1.72 -5.59
CA ILE A 90 4.09 -3.11 -6.02
C ILE A 90 4.08 -3.99 -4.79
N PHE A 91 3.08 -4.86 -4.69
CA PHE A 91 3.09 -5.92 -3.68
C PHE A 91 3.67 -7.18 -4.34
N ASP A 92 4.91 -7.51 -4.01
CA ASP A 92 5.65 -8.61 -4.63
C ASP A 92 5.20 -9.98 -4.07
N LYS A 93 4.72 -10.06 -2.82
CA LYS A 93 4.17 -11.28 -2.21
C LYS A 93 2.67 -11.45 -2.43
N LEU A 94 1.97 -10.36 -2.75
CA LEU A 94 0.54 -10.38 -3.01
C LEU A 94 0.23 -10.28 -4.51
N ARG A 95 -0.93 -10.79 -4.91
CA ARG A 95 -1.48 -10.65 -6.27
C ARG A 95 -2.19 -9.31 -6.47
N MET A 96 -1.60 -8.24 -5.96
CA MET A 96 -2.19 -6.90 -5.97
C MET A 96 -1.14 -5.85 -6.39
N ARG A 97 -1.61 -4.69 -6.84
CA ARG A 97 -0.82 -3.47 -6.98
C ARG A 97 -1.69 -2.25 -6.65
N ALA A 98 -1.09 -1.19 -6.13
CA ALA A 98 -1.78 0.09 -5.94
C ALA A 98 -1.37 1.06 -7.05
N TYR A 99 -2.34 1.83 -7.52
CA TYR A 99 -2.20 2.74 -8.64
C TYR A 99 -2.99 4.02 -8.37
N ARG A 100 -2.59 5.09 -9.05
CA ARG A 100 -3.36 6.31 -9.24
C ARG A 100 -3.82 6.36 -10.68
N VAL A 101 -5.13 6.36 -10.88
CA VAL A 101 -5.78 6.15 -12.18
C VAL A 101 -6.78 7.28 -12.44
N PRO A 102 -6.81 7.89 -13.64
CA PRO A 102 -7.88 8.81 -13.99
C PRO A 102 -9.24 8.09 -13.94
N ALA A 103 -10.27 8.68 -13.33
CA ALA A 103 -11.55 8.00 -13.12
C ALA A 103 -12.16 7.45 -14.44
N ASN A 104 -12.09 8.22 -15.52
CA ASN A 104 -12.52 7.83 -16.87
C ASN A 104 -11.71 6.66 -17.51
N LYS A 105 -10.63 6.17 -16.89
CA LYS A 105 -9.84 5.02 -17.35
C LYS A 105 -10.12 3.74 -16.57
N LEU A 106 -10.87 3.81 -15.46
CA LEU A 106 -11.15 2.67 -14.59
C LEU A 106 -11.93 1.55 -15.31
N GLU A 107 -12.87 1.87 -16.20
CA GLU A 107 -13.58 0.84 -16.97
C GLU A 107 -12.64 0.04 -17.87
N LYS A 108 -11.71 0.73 -18.55
CA LYS A 108 -10.72 0.08 -19.41
C LYS A 108 -9.80 -0.80 -18.57
N LEU A 109 -9.43 -0.34 -17.36
CA LEU A 109 -8.67 -1.13 -16.39
C LEU A 109 -9.42 -2.40 -15.97
N ALA A 110 -10.71 -2.31 -15.63
CA ALA A 110 -11.52 -3.45 -15.21
C ALA A 110 -11.79 -4.47 -16.34
N LYS A 111 -11.93 -4.00 -17.58
CA LYS A 111 -12.09 -4.86 -18.76
C LYS A 111 -10.86 -5.73 -19.05
N ASN A 112 -9.70 -5.43 -18.45
CA ASN A 112 -8.54 -6.29 -18.57
C ASN A 112 -8.83 -7.70 -18.00
N LYS A 113 -8.53 -8.73 -18.80
CA LYS A 113 -8.82 -10.14 -18.46
C LYS A 113 -8.08 -10.66 -17.22
N ASN A 114 -6.94 -10.05 -16.88
CA ASN A 114 -6.09 -10.42 -15.75
C ASN A 114 -6.55 -9.76 -14.44
N VAL A 115 -7.30 -8.66 -14.52
CA VAL A 115 -7.89 -7.99 -13.37
C VAL A 115 -9.04 -8.82 -12.84
N GLU A 116 -8.99 -9.11 -11.54
CA GLU A 116 -10.05 -9.76 -10.78
C GLU A 116 -10.96 -8.72 -10.14
N PHE A 117 -10.38 -7.74 -9.43
CA PHE A 117 -11.15 -6.73 -8.72
C PHE A 117 -10.37 -5.43 -8.55
N ILE A 118 -11.09 -4.30 -8.45
CA ILE A 118 -10.54 -2.97 -8.22
C ILE A 118 -11.30 -2.32 -7.06
N ALA A 119 -10.57 -1.97 -6.00
CA ALA A 119 -11.09 -1.27 -4.84
C ALA A 119 -10.46 0.13 -4.73
N VAL A 120 -11.15 1.05 -4.08
CA VAL A 120 -10.58 2.35 -3.69
C VAL A 120 -9.48 2.14 -2.66
N ASP A 121 -8.38 2.89 -2.78
CA ASP A 121 -7.38 3.01 -1.71
C ASP A 121 -7.93 3.90 -0.59
N ALA A 122 -8.69 3.30 0.33
CA ALA A 122 -9.44 4.04 1.34
C ALA A 122 -8.55 4.46 2.54
N PRO A 123 -8.87 5.57 3.21
CA PRO A 123 -8.21 5.95 4.46
C PRO A 123 -8.40 4.90 5.57
N VAL A 124 -7.33 4.64 6.29
CA VAL A 124 -7.25 3.82 7.50
C VAL A 124 -6.90 4.72 8.68
N LYS A 125 -7.41 4.39 9.87
CA LYS A 125 -7.08 5.09 11.11
C LYS A 125 -6.74 4.13 12.25
N ALA A 126 -5.89 4.60 13.16
CA ALA A 126 -5.68 3.96 14.45
C ALA A 126 -7.02 3.81 15.22
N SER A 127 -7.23 2.66 15.85
CA SER A 127 -8.40 2.36 16.67
C SER A 127 -8.15 2.78 18.12
N SER A 128 -8.11 4.08 18.38
CA SER A 128 -7.82 4.60 19.73
C SER A 128 -9.00 5.35 20.36
N LEU A 129 -9.20 5.10 21.65
CA LEU A 129 -9.79 6.03 22.62
C LEU A 129 -8.93 5.95 23.88
N ALA A 130 -8.81 7.03 24.67
CA ALA A 130 -7.94 7.07 25.85
C ALA A 130 -8.26 5.90 26.81
N ALA A 131 -7.34 4.94 26.92
CA ALA A 131 -7.46 3.80 27.83
C ALA A 131 -6.78 4.12 29.18
N ARG A 132 -7.39 3.73 30.30
CA ARG A 132 -6.87 4.01 31.65
C ARG A 132 -5.88 2.96 32.17
N GLN A 133 -5.81 1.79 31.54
CA GLN A 133 -4.86 0.70 31.77
C GLN A 133 -5.13 -0.43 30.77
N THR A 134 -4.16 -1.32 30.55
CA THR A 134 -4.44 -2.65 30.01
C THR A 134 -5.50 -3.30 30.88
N ALA A 135 -6.71 -3.48 30.34
CA ALA A 135 -7.74 -4.25 31.01
C ALA A 135 -7.15 -5.64 31.27
N ARG A 136 -6.83 -5.86 32.56
CA ARG A 136 -6.52 -7.06 33.35
C ARG A 136 -6.64 -8.43 32.66
N VAL A 137 -6.10 -8.63 31.47
CA VAL A 137 -5.54 -9.92 31.07
C VAL A 137 -4.35 -10.07 31.99
N PRO A 138 -4.49 -10.81 33.10
CA PRO A 138 -3.46 -10.76 34.12
C PRO A 138 -2.18 -11.29 33.46
N ALA A 139 -1.06 -10.59 33.67
CA ALA A 139 0.22 -10.99 33.10
C ALA A 139 0.37 -12.51 33.28
N TYR A 140 0.75 -13.19 32.21
CA TYR A 140 0.67 -14.65 32.01
C TYR A 140 1.14 -15.49 33.23
N GLY A 141 1.97 -14.93 34.12
CA GLY A 141 2.39 -15.50 35.40
C GLY A 141 1.31 -15.67 36.50
N SER A 142 0.11 -15.16 36.32
CA SER A 142 -1.01 -15.27 37.29
C SER A 142 -1.81 -16.57 37.19
N TYR A 143 -1.73 -17.29 36.06
CA TYR A 143 -2.40 -18.59 35.84
C TYR A 143 -1.49 -19.81 36.05
N GLY A 144 -0.26 -19.61 36.50
CA GLY A 144 0.66 -20.69 36.89
C GLY A 144 1.10 -21.65 35.76
N TYR A 145 0.80 -21.35 34.49
CA TYR A 145 1.10 -22.25 33.37
C TYR A 145 1.72 -21.52 32.18
N VAL A 146 2.90 -22.03 31.80
CA VAL A 146 3.75 -21.80 30.62
C VAL A 146 4.66 -20.55 30.69
N PRO A 147 6.00 -20.67 30.54
CA PRO A 147 6.84 -19.52 30.30
C PRO A 147 6.48 -18.92 28.93
N VAL A 148 6.23 -17.61 28.86
CA VAL A 148 6.13 -16.89 27.58
C VAL A 148 7.40 -17.24 26.82
N ASN A 149 7.25 -17.88 25.65
CA ASN A 149 8.39 -18.30 24.86
C ASN A 149 9.19 -17.03 24.50
N PRO A 150 10.42 -16.85 24.98
CA PRO A 150 11.22 -15.66 24.69
C PRO A 150 11.55 -15.51 23.20
N ASN A 151 11.20 -16.52 22.39
CA ASN A 151 11.38 -16.55 20.94
C ASN A 151 10.10 -16.25 20.15
N LEU A 152 9.14 -15.50 20.69
CA LEU A 152 7.94 -15.08 19.95
C LEU A 152 8.06 -13.62 19.52
N THR A 153 8.07 -13.36 18.21
CA THR A 153 8.06 -12.00 17.68
C THR A 153 6.67 -11.60 17.21
N VAL A 154 6.19 -10.47 17.74
CA VAL A 154 4.92 -9.82 17.36
C VAL A 154 5.23 -8.60 16.50
N ALA A 155 4.75 -8.58 15.27
CA ALA A 155 4.80 -7.41 14.42
C ALA A 155 3.62 -6.48 14.73
N VAL A 156 3.92 -5.25 15.12
CA VAL A 156 2.94 -4.21 15.43
C VAL A 156 2.86 -3.28 14.22
N LEU A 157 1.75 -3.39 13.47
CA LEU A 157 1.48 -2.56 12.30
C LEU A 157 0.68 -1.33 12.73
N ASP A 158 1.38 -0.21 12.93
CA ASP A 158 0.81 0.98 13.58
C ASP A 158 1.57 2.28 13.23
N SER A 159 1.52 3.33 14.06
CA SER A 159 2.22 4.61 13.89
C SER A 159 3.74 4.59 14.14
N GLY A 160 4.28 3.42 14.49
CA GLY A 160 5.66 3.23 14.93
C GLY A 160 5.70 2.69 16.36
N VAL A 161 6.90 2.40 16.87
CA VAL A 161 7.12 2.02 18.28
C VAL A 161 8.38 2.75 18.75
N SER A 162 8.36 3.30 19.95
CA SER A 162 9.57 3.83 20.56
C SER A 162 10.55 2.69 20.88
N SER A 163 11.62 2.57 20.08
CA SER A 163 12.67 1.56 20.30
C SER A 163 13.60 1.86 21.47
N THR A 164 13.52 3.06 22.03
CA THR A 164 14.31 3.48 23.20
C THR A 164 13.53 3.40 24.51
N HIS A 165 12.25 3.02 24.47
CA HIS A 165 11.45 2.86 25.67
C HIS A 165 11.96 1.68 26.51
N ALA A 166 12.36 1.94 27.76
CA ALA A 166 13.06 0.96 28.59
C ALA A 166 12.25 -0.32 28.86
N ASP A 167 10.92 -0.22 28.87
CA ASP A 167 10.04 -1.38 29.11
C ASP A 167 9.84 -2.27 27.87
N LEU A 168 10.34 -1.90 26.68
CA LEU A 168 10.06 -2.61 25.43
C LEU A 168 11.27 -3.32 24.85
N HIS A 169 11.12 -4.61 24.54
CA HIS A 169 12.08 -5.37 23.74
C HIS A 169 11.77 -5.23 22.23
N VAL A 170 12.29 -4.19 21.59
CA VAL A 170 12.13 -3.95 20.14
C VAL A 170 13.35 -4.51 19.38
N ALA A 171 13.15 -5.55 18.57
CA ALA A 171 14.24 -6.18 17.81
C ALA A 171 14.47 -5.56 16.42
N GLY A 172 13.52 -4.81 15.90
CA GLY A 172 13.64 -4.20 14.59
C GLY A 172 12.48 -3.28 14.27
N GLN A 173 12.71 -2.38 13.30
CA GLN A 173 11.73 -1.42 12.84
C GLN A 173 11.81 -1.28 11.32
N VAL A 174 10.66 -1.08 10.69
CA VAL A 174 10.55 -0.68 9.29
C VAL A 174 9.51 0.41 9.17
N ASN A 175 9.76 1.40 8.31
CA ASN A 175 8.79 2.45 7.99
C ASN A 175 8.29 2.25 6.56
N ILE A 176 6.99 2.00 6.44
CA ILE A 176 6.31 1.77 5.16
C ILE A 176 5.64 3.04 4.67
N VAL A 177 5.29 3.97 5.57
CA VAL A 177 4.59 5.19 5.18
C VAL A 177 5.50 5.98 4.24
N PRO A 178 5.09 6.18 2.98
CA PRO A 178 5.85 6.98 2.05
C PRO A 178 5.67 8.43 2.47
N LEU A 179 6.50 8.89 3.42
CA LEU A 179 6.50 10.27 3.87
C LEU A 179 7.85 10.91 3.60
N GLN A 180 7.75 12.13 3.08
CA GLN A 180 8.70 13.22 3.28
C GLN A 180 9.44 13.01 4.62
N GLY A 181 10.70 12.59 4.58
CA GLY A 181 11.52 12.38 5.78
C GLY A 181 11.68 10.93 6.31
N THR A 182 11.89 9.96 5.41
CA THR A 182 13.00 8.95 5.37
C THR A 182 13.52 8.13 6.56
N CYS A 183 13.81 6.85 6.23
CA CYS A 183 15.15 6.25 6.36
C CYS A 183 15.62 5.72 5.00
N GLY A 184 16.38 6.53 4.25
CA GLY A 184 16.89 6.19 2.91
C GLY A 184 15.82 6.15 1.82
N VAL A 185 16.09 6.77 0.67
CA VAL A 185 15.25 6.67 -0.54
C VAL A 185 16.09 6.17 -1.70
N SER A 186 15.49 5.35 -2.55
CA SER A 186 16.10 4.91 -3.79
C SER A 186 15.19 5.28 -4.95
N TYR A 187 15.72 6.01 -5.92
CA TYR A 187 15.10 6.17 -7.23
C TYR A 187 15.74 5.12 -8.11
N ARG A 188 14.98 4.20 -8.69
CA ARG A 188 15.57 3.09 -9.46
C ARG A 188 14.78 2.76 -10.71
N ASP A 189 15.47 2.37 -11.77
CA ASP A 189 14.91 1.88 -13.02
C ASP A 189 15.79 0.73 -13.54
N GLU A 190 15.22 -0.48 -13.56
CA GLU A 190 15.85 -1.69 -14.12
C GLU A 190 15.48 -1.90 -15.60
N PHE A 191 14.78 -0.95 -16.23
CA PHE A 191 14.25 -1.06 -17.60
C PHE A 191 13.56 -2.40 -17.89
N ASN A 192 13.03 -3.05 -16.85
CA ASN A 192 12.36 -4.34 -16.96
C ASN A 192 11.17 -4.26 -17.93
N GLY A 193 10.60 -3.07 -18.09
CA GLY A 193 9.67 -2.64 -19.13
C GLY A 193 10.41 -2.13 -20.38
N ASN A 194 9.94 -2.45 -21.60
CA ASN A 194 10.50 -1.85 -22.83
C ASN A 194 10.02 -0.39 -22.97
N GLY A 195 10.25 0.44 -21.96
CA GLY A 195 9.62 1.74 -21.75
C GLY A 195 10.43 2.66 -20.86
N PHE A 196 10.07 3.94 -20.88
CA PHE A 196 10.76 5.02 -20.17
C PHE A 196 10.18 5.31 -18.77
N ASP A 197 9.18 4.55 -18.33
CA ASP A 197 8.36 4.79 -17.14
C ASP A 197 8.76 3.95 -15.92
N GLY A 198 9.88 3.22 -15.99
CA GLY A 198 10.34 2.31 -14.93
C GLY A 198 10.54 3.02 -13.59
N ASN A 199 10.12 2.39 -12.49
CA ASN A 199 10.20 2.93 -11.13
C ASN A 199 10.28 1.75 -10.15
N ASP A 200 11.48 1.17 -10.04
CA ASP A 200 11.78 -0.02 -9.25
C ASP A 200 12.36 0.32 -7.87
N GLY A 201 12.45 1.61 -7.55
CA GLY A 201 13.00 2.13 -6.29
C GLY A 201 11.95 2.31 -5.20
N THR A 202 12.40 2.71 -4.01
CA THR A 202 11.53 3.09 -2.88
C THR A 202 10.94 4.51 -3.01
N ALA A 203 11.43 5.31 -3.96
CA ALA A 203 10.92 6.63 -4.34
C ALA A 203 10.73 6.73 -5.86
N PHE A 204 9.86 7.65 -6.28
CA PHE A 204 9.48 7.83 -7.68
C PHE A 204 10.29 8.90 -8.36
N TRP A 205 10.74 8.64 -9.58
CA TRP A 205 11.29 9.68 -10.44
C TRP A 205 10.23 10.75 -10.76
N ASN A 206 10.67 11.99 -10.99
CA ASN A 206 9.85 13.10 -11.45
C ASN A 206 9.53 12.95 -12.94
N GLY A 207 8.62 12.01 -13.25
CA GLY A 207 8.19 11.67 -14.60
C GLY A 207 9.01 10.55 -15.24
N ASP A 208 8.75 10.32 -16.52
CA ASP A 208 9.42 9.30 -17.34
C ASP A 208 10.81 9.79 -17.80
N TRP A 209 11.63 8.88 -18.32
CA TRP A 209 12.80 9.29 -19.09
C TRP A 209 12.37 10.17 -20.27
N VAL A 210 12.99 11.33 -20.35
CA VAL A 210 12.80 12.28 -21.44
C VAL A 210 13.94 12.10 -22.42
N GLU A 211 13.63 11.56 -23.58
CA GLU A 211 14.57 11.45 -24.69
C GLU A 211 14.74 12.79 -25.42
N TYR A 212 15.88 12.94 -26.06
CA TYR A 212 16.13 13.89 -27.13
C TYR A 212 16.85 13.13 -28.24
N ASP A 213 16.11 12.84 -29.31
CA ASP A 213 16.67 12.45 -30.60
C ASP A 213 15.81 13.03 -31.73
N VAL A 214 16.38 13.11 -32.94
CA VAL A 214 15.67 13.58 -34.14
C VAL A 214 15.28 12.44 -35.09
N ALA A 215 15.69 11.21 -34.81
CA ALA A 215 15.44 10.04 -35.66
C ALA A 215 14.09 9.36 -35.39
N GLY A 216 13.48 9.60 -34.23
CA GLY A 216 12.12 9.15 -33.92
C GLY A 216 11.87 9.08 -32.42
N ARG A 217 10.65 9.42 -31.97
CA ARG A 217 10.33 9.42 -30.54
C ARG A 217 9.76 8.10 -30.04
N GLY A 218 10.14 7.73 -28.83
CA GLY A 218 9.56 6.67 -28.02
C GLY A 218 10.49 5.47 -27.87
N PRO A 219 10.29 4.65 -26.81
CA PRO A 219 11.23 3.63 -26.38
C PRO A 219 11.47 2.48 -27.39
N GLY A 220 10.77 2.44 -28.52
CA GLY A 220 10.93 1.42 -29.56
C GLY A 220 11.47 1.93 -30.90
N TYR A 221 11.78 3.22 -31.02
CA TYR A 221 12.16 3.86 -32.28
C TYR A 221 13.23 4.93 -32.04
N GLY A 222 13.99 5.26 -33.07
CA GLY A 222 15.00 6.32 -33.00
C GLY A 222 16.34 5.84 -32.45
N ASN A 223 17.08 6.77 -31.85
CA ASN A 223 18.45 6.56 -31.37
C ASN A 223 18.53 6.37 -29.85
N VAL A 224 17.43 6.62 -29.16
CA VAL A 224 17.26 6.34 -27.73
C VAL A 224 16.14 5.33 -27.58
N THR A 225 16.46 4.09 -27.25
CA THR A 225 15.48 3.00 -27.21
C THR A 225 15.62 2.17 -25.94
N VAL A 226 14.60 1.39 -25.59
CA VAL A 226 14.66 0.41 -24.50
C VAL A 226 14.41 -0.97 -25.08
N ASN A 227 15.48 -1.77 -25.13
CA ASN A 227 15.47 -3.09 -25.74
C ASN A 227 16.03 -4.12 -24.76
N ASN A 228 15.41 -5.30 -24.69
CA ASN A 228 15.88 -6.42 -23.85
C ASN A 228 16.16 -6.09 -22.38
N GLY A 229 15.51 -5.08 -21.81
CA GLY A 229 15.76 -4.68 -20.42
C GLY A 229 16.85 -3.64 -20.22
N GLU A 230 17.34 -2.99 -21.27
CA GLU A 230 18.39 -1.97 -21.17
C GLU A 230 17.98 -0.73 -21.98
N LEU A 231 18.38 0.46 -21.53
CA LEU A 231 18.32 1.71 -22.29
C LEU A 231 19.50 1.78 -23.25
N PHE A 232 19.24 1.82 -24.55
CA PHE A 232 20.23 1.95 -25.61
C PHE A 232 20.31 3.39 -26.11
N LEU A 233 21.54 3.86 -26.30
CA LEU A 233 21.87 5.07 -27.04
C LEU A 233 22.77 4.69 -28.22
N ASP A 234 22.41 5.19 -29.40
CA ASP A 234 23.27 5.24 -30.58
C ASP A 234 23.13 6.62 -31.27
N ASP A 235 23.73 6.82 -32.44
CA ASP A 235 23.46 7.97 -33.31
C ASP A 235 23.42 7.48 -34.76
N ARG A 236 22.67 6.40 -35.05
CA ARG A 236 22.57 5.84 -36.41
C ARG A 236 21.23 6.17 -37.08
N PRO A 237 21.22 6.73 -38.32
CA PRO A 237 22.36 7.34 -39.00
C PRO A 237 22.82 8.60 -38.25
N ASN A 238 24.10 8.97 -38.35
CA ASN A 238 24.63 10.15 -37.65
C ASN A 238 23.80 11.40 -37.99
N THR A 239 23.07 11.88 -36.99
CA THR A 239 22.17 13.01 -37.11
C THR A 239 22.84 14.32 -36.70
N GLY A 240 24.02 14.25 -36.07
CA GLY A 240 24.71 15.38 -35.47
C GLY A 240 24.00 15.97 -34.25
N THR A 241 22.94 15.31 -33.75
CA THR A 241 22.06 15.87 -32.71
C THR A 241 22.36 15.37 -31.30
N ARG A 242 23.39 14.53 -31.12
CA ARG A 242 23.82 14.03 -29.79
C ARG A 242 22.65 13.44 -29.00
N PRO A 243 22.10 12.30 -29.43
CA PRO A 243 20.98 11.65 -28.76
C PRO A 243 21.19 11.49 -27.25
N SER A 244 20.13 11.70 -26.47
CA SER A 244 20.24 11.64 -25.01
C SER A 244 18.94 11.21 -24.32
N ALA A 245 19.07 10.64 -23.13
CA ALA A 245 17.98 10.33 -22.23
C ALA A 245 18.26 10.95 -20.86
N ARG A 246 17.29 11.66 -20.31
CA ARG A 246 17.41 12.30 -18.99
C ARG A 246 16.23 12.01 -18.09
N ARG A 247 16.44 12.04 -16.77
CA ARG A 247 15.36 11.89 -15.80
C ARG A 247 15.63 12.63 -14.51
N ALA A 248 14.56 13.12 -13.89
CA ALA A 248 14.61 13.97 -12.72
C ALA A 248 14.22 13.22 -11.44
N ALA A 249 14.78 13.62 -10.30
CA ALA A 249 14.44 13.14 -8.96
C ALA A 249 14.38 14.32 -7.98
N ASP A 250 13.43 14.29 -7.04
CA ASP A 250 13.38 15.24 -5.92
C ASP A 250 14.28 14.77 -4.79
N LEU A 251 15.44 15.41 -4.65
CA LEU A 251 16.41 15.11 -3.59
C LEU A 251 16.35 16.15 -2.45
N SER A 252 15.38 17.07 -2.44
CA SER A 252 15.33 18.20 -1.50
C SER A 252 15.33 17.80 -0.02
N GLN A 253 14.91 16.58 0.29
CA GLN A 253 14.80 16.06 1.66
C GLN A 253 16.01 15.23 2.09
N VAL A 254 17.06 15.12 1.26
CA VAL A 254 18.22 14.27 1.52
C VAL A 254 19.51 15.05 1.76
N THR A 255 20.45 14.44 2.46
CA THR A 255 21.73 15.05 2.83
C THR A 255 22.94 14.39 2.17
N ALA A 256 22.76 13.20 1.60
CA ALA A 256 23.76 12.54 0.79
C ALA A 256 23.07 11.74 -0.32
N ALA A 257 23.68 11.64 -1.49
CA ALA A 257 23.13 10.90 -2.61
C ALA A 257 24.24 10.31 -3.47
N GLU A 258 24.05 9.06 -3.91
CA GLU A 258 24.94 8.33 -4.80
C GLU A 258 24.15 7.91 -6.04
N PHE A 259 24.71 8.17 -7.23
CA PHE A 259 24.14 7.77 -8.51
C PHE A 259 24.95 6.62 -9.11
N SER A 260 24.29 5.51 -9.44
CA SER A 260 24.92 4.32 -10.00
C SER A 260 24.13 3.73 -11.16
N PHE A 261 24.82 2.98 -12.02
CA PHE A 261 24.22 2.21 -13.11
C PHE A 261 25.20 1.14 -13.62
N ASP A 262 24.66 0.17 -14.33
CA ASP A 262 25.40 -0.79 -15.14
C ASP A 262 25.42 -0.33 -16.60
N PHE A 263 26.51 -0.60 -17.31
CA PHE A 263 26.64 -0.23 -18.72
C PHE A 263 27.23 -1.36 -19.56
N ARG A 264 27.00 -1.26 -20.87
CA ARG A 264 27.56 -2.15 -21.88
C ARG A 264 27.77 -1.40 -23.20
N THR A 265 28.88 -1.65 -23.89
CA THR A 265 29.18 -1.08 -25.21
C THR A 265 29.05 -2.12 -26.32
N GLY A 266 28.76 -1.64 -27.53
CA GLY A 266 28.73 -2.46 -28.73
C GLY A 266 30.11 -2.88 -29.22
N PRO A 267 30.22 -3.97 -30.00
CA PRO A 267 31.50 -4.45 -30.54
C PRO A 267 32.12 -3.53 -31.60
N GLY A 268 31.35 -2.56 -32.11
CA GLY A 268 31.86 -1.56 -33.06
C GLY A 268 32.39 -0.29 -32.42
N VAL A 269 32.35 -0.15 -31.08
CA VAL A 269 32.76 1.11 -30.43
C VAL A 269 34.25 1.35 -30.59
N GLU A 270 34.67 2.50 -31.11
CA GLU A 270 36.07 2.86 -31.26
C GLU A 270 36.56 3.85 -30.18
N ALA A 271 37.69 3.53 -29.54
CA ALA A 271 38.30 4.41 -28.54
C ALA A 271 38.69 5.77 -29.15
N ASP A 272 38.56 6.83 -28.35
CA ASP A 272 38.82 8.25 -28.71
C ASP A 272 37.89 8.86 -29.79
N GLU A 273 37.09 8.05 -30.49
CA GLU A 273 36.08 8.47 -31.46
C GLU A 273 34.68 8.47 -30.82
N ASP A 274 34.29 7.33 -30.27
CA ASP A 274 32.94 7.10 -29.77
C ASP A 274 32.80 7.42 -28.29
N ARG A 275 32.00 8.45 -27.97
CA ARG A 275 31.95 9.01 -26.61
C ARG A 275 30.54 9.15 -26.08
N VAL A 276 30.28 8.64 -24.88
CA VAL A 276 29.07 8.93 -24.11
C VAL A 276 29.41 9.71 -22.86
N ALA A 277 28.70 10.81 -22.64
CA ALA A 277 28.77 11.58 -21.41
C ALA A 277 27.66 11.17 -20.44
N VAL A 278 28.03 11.02 -19.18
CA VAL A 278 27.11 10.95 -18.06
C VAL A 278 27.09 12.32 -17.40
N ASP A 279 25.94 12.96 -17.42
CA ASP A 279 25.75 14.33 -16.98
C ASP A 279 24.80 14.39 -15.78
N ILE A 280 24.99 15.38 -14.92
CA ILE A 280 24.14 15.70 -13.75
C ILE A 280 23.76 17.18 -13.75
N SER A 281 22.58 17.50 -13.26
CA SER A 281 22.08 18.86 -13.10
C SER A 281 21.34 19.01 -11.78
N SER A 282 21.51 20.16 -11.12
CA SER A 282 20.78 20.56 -9.91
C SER A 282 19.72 21.64 -10.17
N ASN A 283 19.41 21.92 -11.45
CA ASN A 283 18.49 22.99 -11.84
C ASN A 283 17.50 22.56 -12.93
N GLY A 284 17.00 21.32 -12.85
CA GLY A 284 16.01 20.80 -13.81
C GLY A 284 16.55 20.59 -15.23
N GLY A 285 17.87 20.54 -15.39
CA GLY A 285 18.52 20.40 -16.69
C GLY A 285 18.68 21.69 -17.48
N ALA A 286 18.61 22.86 -16.84
CA ALA A 286 18.96 24.13 -17.48
C ALA A 286 20.47 24.22 -17.79
N SER A 287 21.29 23.66 -16.91
CA SER A 287 22.74 23.44 -17.12
C SER A 287 23.16 22.09 -16.56
N TYR A 288 24.20 21.51 -17.14
CA TYR A 288 24.74 20.21 -16.73
C TYR A 288 26.22 20.31 -16.38
N SER A 289 26.64 19.52 -15.39
CA SER A 289 28.02 19.13 -15.16
C SER A 289 28.22 17.70 -15.68
N THR A 290 29.37 17.40 -16.27
CA THR A 290 29.71 16.04 -16.70
C THR A 290 30.40 15.30 -15.57
N LEU A 291 29.88 14.13 -15.20
CA LEU A 291 30.43 13.23 -14.20
C LEU A 291 31.57 12.38 -14.78
N GLU A 292 31.35 11.79 -15.95
CA GLU A 292 32.34 10.99 -16.70
C GLU A 292 32.06 11.08 -18.20
N ILE A 293 33.12 11.01 -19.00
CA ILE A 293 33.04 10.72 -20.44
C ILE A 293 33.62 9.31 -20.62
N PHE A 294 32.85 8.45 -21.26
CA PHE A 294 33.25 7.10 -21.64
C PHE A 294 33.87 7.16 -23.02
N ASP A 295 35.21 7.17 -23.10
CA ASP A 295 35.99 7.34 -24.34
C ASP A 295 37.11 6.30 -24.55
N ALA A 296 37.33 5.42 -23.57
CA ALA A 296 38.49 4.52 -23.54
C ALA A 296 38.22 3.09 -24.02
N TYR A 297 37.04 2.79 -24.59
CA TYR A 297 36.66 1.43 -24.96
C TYR A 297 36.85 1.19 -26.46
N ASP A 298 37.57 0.11 -26.81
CA ASP A 298 37.71 -0.41 -28.16
C ASP A 298 37.00 -1.76 -28.22
N GLY A 299 35.81 -1.77 -28.82
CA GLY A 299 34.87 -2.88 -28.90
C GLY A 299 33.97 -3.05 -27.66
N ALA A 300 33.46 -4.28 -27.51
CA ALA A 300 32.43 -4.59 -26.51
C ALA A 300 33.02 -4.66 -25.10
N ALA A 301 32.48 -3.84 -24.20
CA ALA A 301 32.82 -3.76 -22.80
C ALA A 301 31.56 -3.72 -21.94
N SER A 302 31.69 -4.02 -20.65
CA SER A 302 30.60 -3.87 -19.68
C SER A 302 31.16 -3.63 -18.28
N GLY A 303 30.35 -3.05 -17.41
CA GLY A 303 30.70 -2.84 -16.02
C GLY A 303 29.68 -1.98 -15.29
N SER A 304 30.05 -1.49 -14.12
CA SER A 304 29.21 -0.61 -13.32
C SER A 304 29.95 0.70 -13.03
N ARG A 305 29.18 1.76 -12.77
CA ARG A 305 29.68 3.05 -12.26
C ARG A 305 28.86 3.53 -11.08
N SER A 306 29.52 4.29 -10.22
CA SER A 306 28.91 4.96 -9.08
C SER A 306 29.59 6.31 -8.85
N TYR A 307 28.80 7.34 -8.58
CA TYR A 307 29.24 8.72 -8.37
C TYR A 307 28.57 9.30 -7.14
N ASP A 308 29.34 10.01 -6.32
CA ASP A 308 28.78 10.88 -5.29
C ASP A 308 28.13 12.10 -5.96
N ILE A 309 26.80 12.19 -5.88
CA ILE A 309 26.02 13.30 -6.42
C ILE A 309 25.47 14.21 -5.32
N THR A 310 25.97 14.08 -4.08
CA THR A 310 25.62 14.94 -2.95
C THR A 310 25.72 16.44 -3.28
N PRO A 311 26.74 16.93 -4.04
CA PRO A 311 26.82 18.34 -4.42
C PRO A 311 25.69 18.82 -5.35
N TYR A 312 24.94 17.90 -5.95
CA TYR A 312 23.89 18.17 -6.94
C TYR A 312 22.48 17.94 -6.40
N ILE A 313 22.33 17.72 -5.08
CA ILE A 313 21.04 17.60 -4.41
C ILE A 313 20.21 18.88 -4.63
N SER A 314 18.99 18.71 -5.14
CA SER A 314 17.99 19.75 -5.36
C SER A 314 16.59 19.12 -5.39
N ASP A 315 15.54 19.94 -5.42
CA ASP A 315 14.15 19.49 -5.64
C ASP A 315 13.90 18.95 -7.06
N ASN A 316 14.86 19.11 -7.97
CA ASN A 316 14.76 18.71 -9.37
C ASN A 316 16.13 18.32 -9.94
N THR A 317 16.80 17.39 -9.27
CA THR A 317 18.11 16.87 -9.71
C THR A 317 17.91 15.98 -10.93
N VAL A 318 18.67 16.19 -12.01
CA VAL A 318 18.51 15.47 -13.27
C VAL A 318 19.77 14.72 -13.63
N VAL A 319 19.65 13.41 -13.86
CA VAL A 319 20.68 12.57 -14.47
C VAL A 319 20.45 12.48 -15.98
N ARG A 320 21.52 12.41 -16.77
CA ARG A 320 21.42 12.28 -18.24
C ARG A 320 22.54 11.42 -18.81
N PHE A 321 22.17 10.50 -19.68
CA PHE A 321 23.08 9.82 -20.61
C PHE A 321 22.99 10.52 -21.97
N ARG A 322 24.13 10.85 -22.59
CA ARG A 322 24.16 11.60 -23.85
C ARG A 322 25.31 11.14 -24.72
N VAL A 323 25.02 10.81 -25.98
CA VAL A 323 26.04 10.66 -27.01
C VAL A 323 26.78 11.99 -27.14
N TYR A 324 28.06 11.97 -26.82
CA TYR A 324 28.94 13.14 -26.79
C TYR A 324 29.64 13.34 -28.13
N ASP A 325 30.11 12.24 -28.71
CA ASP A 325 30.73 12.17 -30.03
C ASP A 325 30.45 10.78 -30.60
N LEU A 326 30.30 10.72 -31.93
CA LEU A 326 30.13 9.56 -32.83
C LEU A 326 29.68 8.22 -32.19
N TYR A 327 28.53 7.71 -32.61
CA TYR A 327 28.00 6.35 -32.30
C TYR A 327 27.15 5.88 -33.50
N GLY A 328 27.64 6.15 -34.72
CA GLY A 328 26.85 6.16 -35.95
C GLY A 328 27.02 4.95 -36.86
N GLY A 329 28.00 4.09 -36.61
CA GLY A 329 28.31 2.93 -37.43
C GLY A 329 27.60 1.64 -36.97
N PRO A 330 27.85 0.54 -37.69
CA PRO A 330 27.12 -0.70 -37.51
C PRO A 330 27.57 -1.45 -36.25
N SER A 331 26.67 -1.62 -35.29
CA SER A 331 26.89 -2.33 -34.01
C SER A 331 27.56 -1.49 -32.91
N GLU A 332 27.61 -0.16 -33.09
CA GLU A 332 27.90 0.80 -32.03
C GLU A 332 26.64 1.07 -31.20
N TYR A 333 26.76 0.99 -29.88
CA TYR A 333 25.74 1.44 -28.94
C TYR A 333 26.33 1.55 -27.54
N PHE A 334 25.69 2.37 -26.72
CA PHE A 334 25.89 2.40 -25.28
C PHE A 334 24.58 2.01 -24.61
N ALA A 335 24.59 0.86 -23.93
CA ALA A 335 23.45 0.34 -23.20
C ALA A 335 23.63 0.59 -21.70
N VAL A 336 22.53 0.89 -21.01
CA VAL A 336 22.50 1.18 -19.57
C VAL A 336 21.36 0.40 -18.90
N ASP A 337 21.64 -0.14 -17.71
CA ASP A 337 20.66 -0.82 -16.87
C ASP A 337 20.91 -0.50 -15.37
N ASN A 338 20.00 -0.92 -14.50
CA ASN A 338 20.09 -0.79 -13.04
C ASN A 338 20.37 0.65 -12.59
N VAL A 339 19.76 1.62 -13.26
CA VAL A 339 19.97 3.04 -12.99
C VAL A 339 19.36 3.37 -11.64
N GLN A 340 20.17 3.89 -10.72
CA GLN A 340 19.77 4.11 -9.35
C GLN A 340 20.35 5.41 -8.77
N ILE A 341 19.54 6.16 -8.02
CA ILE A 341 20.01 7.13 -7.03
C ILE A 341 19.67 6.59 -5.65
N THR A 342 20.69 6.30 -4.85
CA THR A 342 20.53 5.98 -3.43
C THR A 342 20.80 7.22 -2.61
N ALA A 343 19.81 7.69 -1.86
CA ALA A 343 19.94 8.90 -1.06
C ALA A 343 19.64 8.66 0.43
N LYS A 344 20.40 9.35 1.28
CA LYS A 344 20.34 9.27 2.74
C LYS A 344 19.94 10.62 3.31
N THR A 345 19.20 10.60 4.40
CA THR A 345 18.88 11.80 5.17
C THR A 345 19.76 11.95 6.39
N ALA A 346 19.72 13.13 7.02
CA ALA A 346 20.52 13.41 8.20
C ALA A 346 20.31 12.33 9.26
N ALA A 347 21.41 11.86 9.88
CA ALA A 347 21.32 11.00 11.04
C ALA A 347 20.51 11.72 12.14
N GLY A 348 19.33 11.19 12.47
CA GLY A 348 18.33 11.81 13.35
C GLY A 348 17.02 12.26 12.67
N ALA A 349 16.99 12.36 11.34
CA ALA A 349 15.75 12.56 10.57
C ALA A 349 15.00 11.24 10.31
N CYS A 350 15.65 10.11 10.59
CA CYS A 350 15.04 8.79 10.74
C CYS A 350 14.19 8.72 12.01
N ASN A 351 13.00 9.32 12.00
CA ASN A 351 12.08 9.13 13.11
C ASN A 351 11.37 7.76 12.95
N LEU A 352 12.13 6.68 13.18
CA LEU A 352 11.60 5.34 13.50
C LEU A 352 10.89 5.33 14.87
N SER A 353 11.00 6.43 15.61
CA SER A 353 10.16 6.70 16.77
C SER A 353 8.68 6.71 16.39
N ASP A 354 7.85 6.69 17.41
CA ASP A 354 6.40 6.77 17.30
C ASP A 354 5.91 8.18 17.67
N PRO A 355 5.82 9.10 16.69
CA PRO A 355 5.40 10.48 16.95
C PRO A 355 3.93 10.60 17.38
N PHE A 356 3.10 9.61 17.03
CA PHE A 356 1.69 9.58 17.43
C PHE A 356 1.50 8.95 18.81
N GLY A 357 2.36 7.99 19.18
CA GLY A 357 2.38 7.32 20.49
C GLY A 357 1.47 6.09 20.59
N HIS A 358 0.58 5.87 19.62
CA HIS A 358 -0.39 4.76 19.66
C HIS A 358 0.28 3.39 19.52
N GLY A 359 1.18 3.22 18.55
CA GLY A 359 1.87 1.94 18.38
C GLY A 359 2.76 1.57 19.56
N THR A 360 3.37 2.54 20.24
CA THR A 360 4.13 2.35 21.48
C THR A 360 3.22 1.92 22.62
N HIS A 361 2.06 2.54 22.75
CA HIS A 361 1.05 2.13 23.73
C HIS A 361 0.60 0.69 23.47
N VAL A 362 0.27 0.34 22.22
CA VAL A 362 -0.10 -1.02 21.80
C VAL A 362 1.04 -2.03 22.09
N ALA A 363 2.29 -1.68 21.76
CA ALA A 363 3.44 -2.53 22.05
C ALA A 363 3.63 -2.76 23.56
N GLY A 364 3.38 -1.74 24.39
CA GLY A 364 3.39 -1.85 25.85
C GLY A 364 2.35 -2.83 26.37
N VAL A 365 1.12 -2.79 25.83
CA VAL A 365 0.07 -3.76 26.16
C VAL A 365 0.50 -5.19 25.85
N ILE A 366 1.18 -5.38 24.71
CA ILE A 366 1.63 -6.70 24.27
C ILE A 366 2.81 -7.19 25.14
N GLY A 367 3.88 -6.41 25.25
CA GLY A 367 5.17 -6.89 25.73
C GLY A 367 5.97 -5.91 26.59
N GLY A 368 5.32 -4.91 27.20
CA GLY A 368 5.96 -4.08 28.21
C GLY A 368 6.38 -4.90 29.43
N ASP A 369 7.65 -4.85 29.84
CA ASP A 369 8.12 -5.57 31.03
C ASP A 369 7.76 -4.88 32.35
N GLY A 370 7.27 -3.64 32.28
CA GLY A 370 6.82 -2.82 33.40
C GLY A 370 7.93 -2.29 34.29
N THR A 371 9.21 -2.37 33.88
CA THR A 371 10.37 -1.95 34.67
C THR A 371 10.24 -0.52 35.20
N LEU A 372 9.85 0.44 34.37
CA LEU A 372 9.67 1.84 34.75
C LEU A 372 8.51 2.09 35.72
N SER A 373 7.61 1.12 35.87
CA SER A 373 6.39 1.24 36.67
C SER A 373 6.37 0.34 37.90
N ASN A 374 7.51 -0.26 38.29
CA ASN A 374 7.56 -1.32 39.30
C ASN A 374 6.55 -2.45 39.01
N GLN A 375 6.47 -2.87 37.74
CA GLN A 375 5.57 -3.90 37.20
C GLN A 375 4.07 -3.53 37.20
N ALA A 376 3.69 -2.30 37.56
CA ALA A 376 2.29 -1.87 37.57
C ALA A 376 1.64 -1.89 36.17
N TYR A 377 2.43 -1.67 35.11
CA TYR A 377 1.99 -1.68 33.71
C TYR A 377 2.68 -2.77 32.90
N THR A 378 2.77 -3.98 33.46
CA THR A 378 3.29 -5.15 32.74
C THR A 378 2.31 -5.58 31.64
N GLY A 379 2.81 -5.73 30.41
CA GLY A 379 2.06 -6.25 29.27
C GLY A 379 1.68 -7.72 29.44
N VAL A 380 0.88 -8.23 28.50
CA VAL A 380 0.37 -9.60 28.56
C VAL A 380 1.49 -10.63 28.43
N ALA A 381 2.45 -10.36 27.55
CA ALA A 381 3.57 -11.21 27.21
C ALA A 381 4.90 -10.42 27.32
N PRO A 382 5.38 -10.10 28.53
CA PRO A 382 6.54 -9.22 28.74
C PRO A 382 7.86 -9.76 28.19
N GLY A 383 7.93 -11.06 27.86
CA GLY A 383 9.07 -11.67 27.17
C GLY A 383 8.97 -11.67 25.64
N ALA A 384 7.88 -11.15 25.06
CA ALA A 384 7.70 -11.09 23.62
C ALA A 384 8.64 -10.06 22.98
N THR A 385 9.17 -10.41 21.81
CA THR A 385 9.92 -9.47 20.99
C THR A 385 8.95 -8.66 20.12
N ILE A 386 9.13 -7.36 20.06
CA ILE A 386 8.34 -6.47 19.21
C ILE A 386 9.11 -6.16 17.92
N TYR A 387 8.43 -6.28 16.78
CA TYR A 387 8.88 -5.73 15.51
C TYR A 387 7.96 -4.58 15.09
N SER A 388 8.51 -3.38 14.96
CA SER A 388 7.72 -2.21 14.58
C SER A 388 7.56 -2.12 13.07
N VAL A 389 6.32 -2.11 12.58
CA VAL A 389 6.02 -1.90 11.15
C VAL A 389 5.15 -0.65 11.04
N ARG A 390 5.78 0.48 10.77
CA ARG A 390 5.08 1.75 10.73
C ARG A 390 4.29 1.89 9.42
N VAL A 391 2.97 1.95 9.52
CA VAL A 391 2.00 2.10 8.42
C VAL A 391 1.05 3.28 8.60
N LEU A 392 1.15 4.01 9.72
CA LEU A 392 0.41 5.24 9.98
C LEU A 392 1.35 6.45 10.15
N ASP A 393 0.86 7.62 9.76
CA ASP A 393 1.51 8.93 9.87
C ASP A 393 1.57 9.45 11.32
N ASN A 394 2.03 10.69 11.49
CA ASN A 394 2.22 11.30 12.82
C ASN A 394 0.88 11.60 13.52
N GLU A 395 -0.23 11.53 12.80
CA GLU A 395 -1.58 11.82 13.25
C GLU A 395 -2.43 10.54 13.33
N GLY A 396 -1.82 9.36 13.18
CA GLY A 396 -2.50 8.06 13.24
C GLY A 396 -3.37 7.75 12.02
N ASN A 397 -3.14 8.41 10.89
CA ASN A 397 -3.82 8.15 9.63
C ASN A 397 -2.91 7.38 8.67
N GLY A 398 -3.51 6.63 7.75
CA GLY A 398 -2.79 5.98 6.66
C GLY A 398 -3.73 5.63 5.52
N LEU A 399 -3.19 5.03 4.47
CA LEU A 399 -3.99 4.49 3.38
C LEU A 399 -4.00 2.95 3.43
N THR A 400 -5.05 2.36 2.88
CA THR A 400 -5.21 0.90 2.81
C THR A 400 -3.98 0.25 2.17
N SER A 401 -3.46 0.86 1.11
CA SER A 401 -2.28 0.37 0.40
C SER A 401 -0.99 0.43 1.22
N ASP A 402 -0.87 1.37 2.17
CA ASP A 402 0.30 1.47 3.06
C ASP A 402 0.28 0.33 4.09
N VAL A 403 -0.90 0.01 4.63
CA VAL A 403 -1.08 -1.15 5.51
C VAL A 403 -0.83 -2.45 4.74
N ILE A 404 -1.32 -2.57 3.50
CA ILE A 404 -1.05 -3.73 2.64
C ILE A 404 0.44 -3.83 2.31
N ALA A 405 1.14 -2.72 2.10
CA ALA A 405 2.60 -2.73 1.91
C ALA A 405 3.32 -3.27 3.16
N GLY A 406 2.86 -2.91 4.36
CA GLY A 406 3.38 -3.46 5.62
C GLY A 406 3.12 -4.95 5.76
N LEU A 407 1.90 -5.41 5.45
CA LEU A 407 1.56 -6.83 5.43
C LEU A 407 2.38 -7.61 4.39
N ASN A 408 2.56 -7.04 3.20
CA ASN A 408 3.41 -7.61 2.15
C ASN A 408 4.88 -7.70 2.60
N TRP A 409 5.39 -6.68 3.30
CA TRP A 409 6.73 -6.72 3.88
C TRP A 409 6.86 -7.83 4.93
N VAL A 410 5.86 -7.99 5.81
CA VAL A 410 5.84 -9.09 6.80
C VAL A 410 5.85 -10.44 6.11
N LEU A 411 5.04 -10.65 5.06
CA LEU A 411 5.08 -11.90 4.27
C LEU A 411 6.48 -12.22 3.72
N GLY A 412 7.24 -11.21 3.31
CA GLY A 412 8.60 -11.38 2.79
C GLY A 412 9.66 -11.61 3.87
N ASN A 413 9.40 -11.20 5.11
CA ASN A 413 10.44 -11.09 6.15
C ASN A 413 10.14 -11.88 7.44
N ALA A 414 8.94 -12.42 7.59
CA ALA A 414 8.51 -13.09 8.81
C ALA A 414 9.40 -14.27 9.21
N ALA A 415 9.91 -15.03 8.23
CA ALA A 415 10.84 -16.12 8.50
C ALA A 415 12.19 -15.61 9.06
N ALA A 416 12.72 -14.52 8.49
CA ALA A 416 14.02 -13.95 8.88
C ALA A 416 13.98 -13.35 10.29
N TYR A 417 12.87 -12.69 10.64
CA TYR A 417 12.69 -12.05 11.94
C TYR A 417 11.83 -12.86 12.92
N ASN A 418 11.54 -14.12 12.58
CA ASN A 418 10.73 -15.03 13.39
C ASN A 418 9.37 -14.44 13.83
N ILE A 419 8.75 -13.61 12.98
CA ILE A 419 7.43 -13.02 13.20
C ILE A 419 6.38 -14.13 13.12
N LYS A 420 5.60 -14.29 14.19
CA LYS A 420 4.51 -15.29 14.27
C LYS A 420 3.14 -14.66 14.42
N ILE A 421 3.07 -13.42 14.88
CA ILE A 421 1.83 -12.71 15.13
C ILE A 421 1.92 -11.32 14.52
N VAL A 422 0.82 -10.86 13.92
CA VAL A 422 0.61 -9.48 13.47
C VAL A 422 -0.55 -8.90 14.27
N ASN A 423 -0.31 -7.72 14.85
CA ASN A 423 -1.34 -6.90 15.49
C ASN A 423 -1.69 -5.69 14.61
N LEU A 424 -2.99 -5.52 14.36
CA LEU A 424 -3.60 -4.41 13.61
C LEU A 424 -4.60 -3.67 14.50
N SER A 425 -4.12 -2.74 15.31
CA SER A 425 -4.98 -1.85 16.11
C SER A 425 -5.46 -0.66 15.30
N LEU A 426 -5.92 -0.93 14.08
CA LEU A 426 -6.31 0.05 13.07
C LEU A 426 -7.40 -0.53 12.18
N GLY A 427 -8.09 0.32 11.44
CA GLY A 427 -9.08 -0.15 10.49
C GLY A 427 -9.67 0.93 9.61
N LYS A 428 -10.51 0.49 8.68
CA LYS A 428 -11.29 1.34 7.78
C LYS A 428 -12.75 0.87 7.72
N GLY A 429 -13.61 1.72 7.15
CA GLY A 429 -14.98 1.33 6.80
C GLY A 429 -15.03 0.14 5.83
N VAL A 430 -16.12 -0.62 5.92
CA VAL A 430 -16.42 -1.74 5.02
C VAL A 430 -17.19 -1.20 3.80
N ASP A 431 -16.67 -1.48 2.60
CA ASP A 431 -17.20 -0.96 1.33
C ASP A 431 -17.84 -2.04 0.45
N GLY A 432 -17.88 -3.28 0.92
CA GLY A 432 -18.34 -4.45 0.19
C GLY A 432 -18.02 -5.74 0.94
N SER A 433 -18.12 -6.87 0.26
CA SER A 433 -17.82 -8.18 0.85
C SER A 433 -16.34 -8.29 1.27
N ALA A 434 -16.07 -9.02 2.36
CA ALA A 434 -14.73 -9.37 2.82
C ALA A 434 -13.89 -10.06 1.73
N ALA A 435 -14.54 -10.80 0.82
CA ALA A 435 -13.87 -11.46 -0.32
C ALA A 435 -13.34 -10.47 -1.38
N GLU A 436 -13.84 -9.24 -1.37
CA GLU A 436 -13.50 -8.16 -2.30
C GLU A 436 -12.59 -7.09 -1.68
N ASP A 437 -12.56 -7.00 -0.34
CA ASP A 437 -11.75 -6.02 0.39
C ASP A 437 -10.24 -6.37 0.32
N PRO A 438 -9.41 -5.52 -0.30
CA PRO A 438 -7.98 -5.81 -0.46
C PRO A 438 -7.23 -5.92 0.87
N LEU A 439 -7.68 -5.22 1.93
CA LEU A 439 -7.04 -5.29 3.24
C LEU A 439 -7.32 -6.63 3.93
N VAL A 440 -8.57 -7.11 3.84
CA VAL A 440 -8.94 -8.47 4.29
C VAL A 440 -8.12 -9.50 3.53
N GLN A 441 -8.07 -9.40 2.21
CA GLN A 441 -7.34 -10.36 1.38
C GLN A 441 -5.83 -10.39 1.70
N ALA A 442 -5.23 -9.24 2.04
CA ALA A 442 -3.84 -9.18 2.49
C ALA A 442 -3.66 -9.81 3.88
N ALA A 443 -4.57 -9.53 4.83
CA ALA A 443 -4.53 -10.12 6.16
C ALA A 443 -4.72 -11.65 6.15
N GLU A 444 -5.64 -12.14 5.32
CA GLU A 444 -5.87 -13.59 5.13
C GLU A 444 -4.66 -14.28 4.50
N ALA A 445 -3.90 -13.60 3.64
CA ALA A 445 -2.67 -14.16 3.07
C ALA A 445 -1.60 -14.41 4.15
N LEU A 446 -1.52 -13.57 5.19
CA LEU A 446 -0.63 -13.82 6.34
C LEU A 446 -1.13 -15.00 7.17
N TRP A 447 -2.43 -15.06 7.42
CA TRP A 447 -3.06 -16.20 8.10
C TRP A 447 -2.74 -17.52 7.40
N ASP A 448 -2.93 -17.55 6.07
CA ASP A 448 -2.65 -18.73 5.24
C ASP A 448 -1.15 -19.06 5.18
N ALA A 449 -0.27 -18.08 5.40
CA ALA A 449 1.18 -18.27 5.53
C ALA A 449 1.61 -18.75 6.94
N GLY A 450 0.67 -19.00 7.85
CA GLY A 450 0.94 -19.46 9.21
C GLY A 450 1.31 -18.35 10.20
N ILE A 451 0.99 -17.10 9.89
CA ILE A 451 1.17 -15.93 10.77
C ILE A 451 -0.20 -15.57 11.34
N THR A 452 -0.36 -15.64 12.66
CA THR A 452 -1.62 -15.27 13.30
C THR A 452 -1.87 -13.77 13.15
N VAL A 453 -3.06 -13.39 12.69
CA VAL A 453 -3.44 -11.98 12.54
C VAL A 453 -4.54 -11.65 13.54
N VAL A 454 -4.28 -10.61 14.34
CA VAL A 454 -5.21 -10.06 15.33
C VAL A 454 -5.50 -8.60 14.96
N THR A 455 -6.78 -8.24 14.92
CA THR A 455 -7.23 -6.90 14.52
C THR A 455 -8.31 -6.38 15.46
N SER A 456 -8.42 -5.06 15.61
CA SER A 456 -9.52 -4.44 16.36
C SER A 456 -10.87 -4.61 15.63
N ALA A 457 -11.96 -4.70 16.40
CA ALA A 457 -13.32 -4.63 15.86
C ALA A 457 -13.65 -3.25 15.28
N GLY A 458 -13.10 -2.20 15.90
CA GLY A 458 -13.38 -0.79 15.63
C GLY A 458 -14.07 -0.09 16.79
N ASN A 459 -14.17 1.24 16.70
CA ASN A 459 -14.68 2.12 17.76
C ASN A 459 -16.05 2.76 17.41
N PHE A 460 -16.89 2.04 16.66
CA PHE A 460 -18.14 2.55 16.10
C PHE A 460 -19.40 1.94 16.77
N GLY A 461 -19.28 1.31 17.94
CA GLY A 461 -20.40 0.64 18.63
C GLY A 461 -21.61 1.54 18.94
N ARG A 462 -21.39 2.86 19.05
CA ARG A 462 -22.47 3.85 19.28
C ARG A 462 -23.36 4.07 18.05
N ASP A 463 -22.89 3.64 16.88
CA ASP A 463 -23.66 3.67 15.64
C ASP A 463 -24.55 2.42 15.50
N GLY A 464 -24.46 1.48 16.46
CA GLY A 464 -25.29 0.28 16.56
C GLY A 464 -24.59 -0.98 16.06
N ASN A 465 -25.39 -1.93 15.57
CA ASN A 465 -24.92 -3.18 14.97
C ASN A 465 -24.33 -2.93 13.58
N PHE A 466 -23.62 -3.95 13.03
CA PHE A 466 -22.98 -3.89 11.70
C PHE A 466 -21.85 -2.87 11.61
N THR A 467 -21.15 -2.66 12.72
CA THR A 467 -20.11 -1.63 12.87
C THR A 467 -18.69 -2.20 12.88
N ILE A 468 -18.52 -3.50 12.64
CA ILE A 468 -17.21 -4.16 12.49
C ILE A 468 -16.47 -3.57 11.28
N THR A 469 -15.24 -3.12 11.53
CA THR A 469 -14.36 -2.51 10.52
C THR A 469 -13.53 -3.53 9.76
N SER A 470 -12.93 -3.12 8.65
CA SER A 470 -11.94 -3.92 7.91
C SER A 470 -10.53 -3.68 8.48
N PRO A 471 -9.71 -4.74 8.68
CA PRO A 471 -9.92 -6.14 8.24
C PRO A 471 -10.66 -7.05 9.23
N GLY A 472 -11.20 -6.53 10.34
CA GLY A 472 -11.95 -7.29 11.34
C GLY A 472 -13.22 -7.99 10.83
N ASN A 473 -13.69 -7.65 9.63
CA ASN A 473 -14.78 -8.34 8.94
C ASN A 473 -14.35 -9.63 8.21
N SER A 474 -13.06 -9.98 8.22
CA SER A 474 -12.57 -11.25 7.66
C SER A 474 -13.07 -12.46 8.46
N PRO A 475 -13.53 -13.55 7.82
CA PRO A 475 -13.90 -14.78 8.52
C PRO A 475 -12.70 -15.57 9.10
N LYS A 476 -11.45 -15.26 8.73
CA LYS A 476 -10.26 -16.02 9.16
C LYS A 476 -9.51 -15.39 10.33
N VAL A 477 -9.33 -14.07 10.30
CA VAL A 477 -8.50 -13.37 11.30
C VAL A 477 -9.23 -13.26 12.64
N ILE A 478 -8.49 -13.00 13.71
CA ILE A 478 -9.05 -12.80 15.05
C ILE A 478 -9.42 -11.32 15.20
N THR A 479 -10.70 -11.04 15.42
CA THR A 479 -11.25 -9.71 15.61
C THR A 479 -11.62 -9.52 17.07
N VAL A 480 -11.10 -8.47 17.69
CA VAL A 480 -11.18 -8.27 19.14
C VAL A 480 -12.03 -7.03 19.47
N GLY A 481 -13.06 -7.22 20.30
CA GLY A 481 -13.88 -6.15 20.88
C GLY A 481 -13.24 -5.49 22.11
N SER A 482 -13.97 -4.58 22.75
CA SER A 482 -13.53 -3.90 23.97
C SER A 482 -14.55 -4.09 25.09
N ILE A 483 -14.08 -4.38 26.29
CA ILE A 483 -14.87 -4.42 27.53
C ILE A 483 -14.38 -3.33 28.50
N THR A 484 -15.26 -2.89 29.41
CA THR A 484 -14.90 -2.02 30.52
C THR A 484 -14.24 -2.81 31.65
N ASP A 485 -13.62 -2.10 32.61
CA ASP A 485 -13.18 -2.64 33.92
C ASP A 485 -14.05 -2.12 35.10
N ASN A 486 -15.09 -1.36 34.75
CA ASN A 486 -16.01 -0.56 35.59
C ASN A 486 -15.36 0.20 36.77
N GLY A 487 -14.04 0.41 36.75
CA GLY A 487 -13.26 0.89 37.90
C GLY A 487 -13.29 -0.02 39.14
N THR A 488 -13.89 -1.21 39.07
CA THR A 488 -14.05 -2.18 40.18
C THR A 488 -12.93 -3.21 40.20
N GLY A 489 -12.21 -3.31 39.10
CA GLY A 489 -10.92 -3.93 39.07
C GLY A 489 -10.96 -5.45 38.87
N ASN A 490 -10.89 -6.25 39.94
CA ASN A 490 -10.83 -7.73 39.81
C ASN A 490 -12.23 -8.36 39.76
N ASP A 491 -13.27 -7.55 39.74
CA ASP A 491 -14.64 -8.01 39.61
C ASP A 491 -15.02 -8.03 38.14
N PHE A 492 -15.12 -9.22 37.54
CA PHE A 492 -15.54 -9.38 36.15
C PHE A 492 -17.06 -9.42 36.00
N PHE A 493 -17.82 -9.46 37.10
CA PHE A 493 -19.28 -9.62 37.04
C PHE A 493 -20.00 -8.32 36.68
N ASP A 494 -19.32 -7.18 36.77
CA ASP A 494 -19.85 -5.87 36.40
C ASP A 494 -19.17 -5.25 35.17
N ASP A 495 -18.27 -6.01 34.52
CA ASP A 495 -17.68 -5.65 33.23
C ASP A 495 -18.68 -5.87 32.09
N TYR A 496 -18.76 -4.88 31.20
CA TYR A 496 -19.64 -4.94 30.03
C TYR A 496 -18.91 -4.45 28.79
N VAL A 497 -19.45 -4.79 27.63
CA VAL A 497 -18.92 -4.34 26.33
C VAL A 497 -18.88 -2.81 26.31
N SER A 498 -17.70 -2.24 26.03
CA SER A 498 -17.51 -0.80 25.97
C SER A 498 -18.48 -0.19 24.95
N THR A 499 -19.08 0.95 25.29
CA THR A 499 -20.10 1.60 24.41
C THR A 499 -19.61 1.89 22.99
N TYR A 500 -18.30 2.08 22.81
CA TYR A 500 -17.69 2.32 21.52
C TYR A 500 -17.25 1.05 20.79
N SER A 501 -17.20 -0.12 21.45
CA SER A 501 -16.76 -1.36 20.80
C SER A 501 -17.70 -1.68 19.63
N SER A 502 -17.17 -1.72 18.42
CA SER A 502 -17.91 -2.15 17.24
C SER A 502 -18.56 -3.51 17.45
N GLN A 503 -19.77 -3.68 16.90
CA GLN A 503 -20.63 -4.83 17.13
C GLN A 503 -21.02 -5.50 15.82
N GLY A 504 -21.12 -6.82 15.88
CA GLY A 504 -21.55 -7.65 14.77
C GLY A 504 -23.05 -7.62 14.47
N PRO A 505 -23.46 -8.46 13.52
CA PRO A 505 -22.58 -9.23 12.62
C PRO A 505 -21.86 -8.30 11.63
N THR A 506 -20.95 -8.81 10.80
CA THR A 506 -20.27 -7.97 9.80
C THR A 506 -21.27 -7.37 8.81
N LEU A 507 -21.00 -6.13 8.35
CA LEU A 507 -21.82 -5.49 7.33
C LEU A 507 -21.75 -6.27 6.00
N GLY A 508 -22.91 -6.53 5.38
CA GLY A 508 -23.02 -7.21 4.08
C GLY A 508 -22.95 -8.74 4.14
N ASP A 509 -21.86 -9.29 4.67
CA ASP A 509 -21.63 -10.75 4.69
C ASP A 509 -22.25 -11.47 5.90
N HIS A 510 -22.60 -10.72 6.96
CA HIS A 510 -23.21 -11.22 8.19
C HIS A 510 -22.41 -12.32 8.93
N TYR A 511 -21.08 -12.28 8.87
CA TYR A 511 -20.24 -13.13 9.73
C TYR A 511 -20.39 -12.73 11.20
N LEU A 512 -20.31 -13.72 12.10
CA LEU A 512 -20.30 -13.47 13.53
C LEU A 512 -18.93 -12.91 13.93
N LYS A 513 -18.90 -11.61 14.26
CA LYS A 513 -17.73 -10.86 14.73
C LYS A 513 -18.16 -9.84 15.80
N PRO A 514 -17.29 -9.38 16.73
CA PRO A 514 -15.93 -9.87 16.95
C PRO A 514 -15.90 -11.33 17.44
N ASP A 515 -14.75 -11.98 17.35
CA ASP A 515 -14.59 -13.36 17.84
C ASP A 515 -14.50 -13.40 19.36
N LEU A 516 -13.88 -12.36 19.96
CA LEU A 516 -13.57 -12.24 21.38
C LEU A 516 -13.74 -10.81 21.88
#